data_AF-A0A4Y7TZK2-F1
#
_entry.id   AF-A0A4Y7TZK2-F1
#
_cell.length_a   1.000
_cell.length_b   1.000
_cell.length_c   1.000
_cell.angle_alpha   90.00
_cell.angle_beta   90.00
_cell.angle_gamma   90.00
#
_symmetry.space_group_name_H-M   'P 1'
#
loop_
_entity.id
_entity.type
_entity.pdbx_description
1 polymer ?
#
loop_
_entity_poly.entity_id
_entity_poly.type
_entity_poly.pdbx_seq_one_letter_code
_entity_poly.pdbx_strand_id
1 'polypeptide(L)'
;YTTVGCHLTRSKEFETHPNGPEAYLADLDALIAGDKGSGRVVAIGECGLDYDRLHFSPVEIQKKYFRVRPSVRPMTSFTNSNSQMQLALAKKYHLPLFLHSRAAHVDFVQILKEEGFGEEGGTAVGGRGGVVHSYTGTAAEVAELVCTISFKGLGSVCGLKSEENLEGVKAIPIDRLMLETDTPWCSMRPTHASWPHLENMPAKLRSIYLPRPVKPEKYKDGSPVAGRDEPAAIGGVAWVMHSLLGLSFEALTEQAWKNTVDLFGIELEEENSSQETPS
;
A
#
# COMPACT_ATOMS: atom_id res chain seq x y z
N TYR A 1 -10.94 5.87 6.02
CA TYR A 1 -9.52 5.85 6.39
C TYR A 1 -8.66 6.48 5.30
N THR A 2 -7.45 6.91 5.63
CA THR A 2 -6.47 7.55 4.74
C THR A 2 -5.05 7.36 5.29
N THR A 3 -4.05 7.71 4.48
CA THR A 3 -2.64 7.69 4.85
C THR A 3 -2.09 9.12 4.86
N VAL A 4 -1.02 9.35 5.63
CA VAL A 4 -0.28 10.63 5.57
C VAL A 4 1.18 10.35 5.28
N GLY A 5 1.71 10.99 4.24
CA GLY A 5 3.07 10.80 3.77
C GLY A 5 3.33 11.60 2.51
N CYS A 6 4.54 11.47 2.00
CA CYS A 6 5.03 12.09 0.79
C CYS A 6 5.58 11.00 -0.13
N HIS A 7 4.88 10.80 -1.24
CA HIS A 7 5.29 9.86 -2.25
C HIS A 7 6.68 10.21 -2.77
N LEU A 8 7.48 9.20 -3.06
CA LEU A 8 8.85 9.30 -3.59
C LEU A 8 8.98 10.20 -4.84
N THR A 9 7.97 10.24 -5.72
CA THR A 9 7.99 11.12 -6.91
C THR A 9 7.78 12.58 -6.54
N ARG A 10 7.29 12.83 -5.33
CA ARG A 10 7.05 14.14 -4.73
C ARG A 10 8.09 14.50 -3.69
N SER A 11 9.12 13.68 -3.44
CA SER A 11 10.12 13.96 -2.40
C SER A 11 10.90 15.28 -2.59
N LYS A 12 10.92 15.85 -3.79
CA LYS A 12 11.44 17.21 -4.01
C LYS A 12 10.64 18.30 -3.29
N GLU A 13 9.37 18.03 -2.94
CA GLU A 13 8.52 18.97 -2.22
C GLU A 13 9.10 19.35 -0.85
N PHE A 14 9.86 18.45 -0.20
CA PHE A 14 10.64 18.78 0.99
C PHE A 14 11.68 19.88 0.72
N GLU A 15 12.36 19.86 -0.43
CA GLU A 15 13.39 20.84 -0.78
C GLU A 15 12.80 22.17 -1.25
N THR A 16 11.63 22.11 -1.89
CA THR A 16 10.94 23.30 -2.39
C THR A 16 9.97 23.91 -1.38
N HIS A 17 9.82 23.30 -0.20
CA HIS A 17 8.95 23.82 0.84
C HIS A 17 9.45 25.20 1.31
N PRO A 18 8.59 26.23 1.44
CA PRO A 18 9.01 27.60 1.72
C PRO A 18 9.85 27.75 2.99
N ASN A 19 9.61 26.88 3.98
CA ASN A 19 10.27 26.89 5.28
C ASN A 19 11.30 25.76 5.44
N GLY A 20 11.68 25.10 4.34
CA GLY A 20 12.64 23.99 4.34
C GLY A 20 12.02 22.62 4.67
N PRO A 21 12.85 21.56 4.58
CA PRO A 21 12.39 20.17 4.67
C PRO A 21 11.88 19.79 6.07
N GLU A 22 12.46 20.32 7.15
CA GLU A 22 11.98 20.09 8.51
C GLU A 22 10.56 20.63 8.72
N ALA A 23 10.23 21.76 8.09
CA ALA A 23 8.89 22.33 8.17
C ALA A 23 7.88 21.48 7.38
N TYR A 24 8.25 20.95 6.21
CA TYR A 24 7.37 20.03 5.47
C TYR A 24 7.04 18.77 6.29
N LEU A 25 8.04 18.21 6.99
CA LEU A 25 7.80 17.12 7.92
C LEU A 25 6.90 17.52 9.09
N ALA A 26 7.13 18.69 9.68
CA ALA A 26 6.30 19.21 10.76
C ALA A 26 4.83 19.40 10.32
N ASP A 27 4.60 19.75 9.07
CA ASP A 27 3.26 19.84 8.49
C ASP A 27 2.61 18.45 8.36
N LEU A 28 3.35 17.42 7.91
CA LEU A 28 2.87 16.03 7.93
C LEU A 28 2.57 15.55 9.35
N ASP A 29 3.46 15.86 10.30
CA ASP A 29 3.31 15.55 11.71
C ASP A 29 2.05 16.20 12.31
N ALA A 30 1.81 17.47 11.99
CA ALA A 30 0.64 18.22 12.42
C ALA A 30 -0.66 17.67 11.81
N LEU A 31 -0.64 17.19 10.56
CA LEU A 31 -1.79 16.51 9.94
C LEU A 31 -2.16 15.23 10.68
N ILE A 32 -1.17 14.43 11.07
CA ILE A 32 -1.40 13.18 11.82
C ILE A 32 -1.92 13.49 13.23
N ALA A 33 -1.27 14.41 13.95
CA ALA A 33 -1.73 14.86 15.27
C ALA A 33 -3.13 15.48 15.23
N GLY A 34 -3.45 16.17 14.13
CA GLY A 34 -4.71 16.85 13.88
C GLY A 34 -5.91 15.92 13.67
N ASP A 35 -5.70 14.62 13.46
CA ASP A 35 -6.79 13.64 13.34
C ASP A 35 -7.62 13.53 14.64
N LYS A 36 -7.10 14.02 15.79
CA LYS A 36 -7.81 14.15 17.08
C LYS A 36 -8.56 12.88 17.54
N GLY A 37 -8.05 11.71 17.18
CA GLY A 37 -8.69 10.43 17.51
C GLY A 37 -9.90 10.08 16.63
N SER A 38 -10.11 10.76 15.50
CA SER A 38 -11.15 10.38 14.53
C SER A 38 -10.84 9.06 13.81
N GLY A 39 -9.61 8.57 13.95
CA GLY A 39 -9.18 7.28 13.43
C GLY A 39 -9.13 7.26 11.90
N ARG A 40 -9.09 8.42 11.23
CA ARG A 40 -9.02 8.46 9.77
C ARG A 40 -7.63 8.12 9.29
N VAL A 41 -6.59 8.59 9.97
CA VAL A 41 -5.20 8.32 9.57
C VAL A 41 -4.77 6.97 10.14
N VAL A 42 -4.67 5.96 9.27
CA VAL A 42 -4.40 4.57 9.69
C VAL A 42 -3.02 4.07 9.29
N ALA A 43 -2.27 4.83 8.49
CA ALA A 43 -0.92 4.46 8.07
C ALA A 43 -0.08 5.68 7.67
N ILE A 44 1.23 5.51 7.73
CA ILE A 44 2.20 6.46 7.18
C ILE A 44 2.56 6.05 5.76
N GLY A 45 2.34 6.95 4.81
CA GLY A 45 2.56 6.71 3.40
C GLY A 45 1.58 7.49 2.52
N GLU A 46 1.58 7.31 1.22
CA GLU A 46 2.47 6.43 0.47
C GLU A 46 3.93 6.95 0.49
N CYS A 47 4.90 6.09 0.84
CA CYS A 47 6.33 6.45 0.85
C CYS A 47 7.20 5.25 0.46
N GLY A 48 8.44 5.47 0.02
CA GLY A 48 9.34 4.38 -0.40
C GLY A 48 10.26 4.78 -1.55
N LEU A 49 10.49 3.88 -2.53
CA LEU A 49 11.42 4.08 -3.66
C LEU A 49 10.84 3.60 -5.02
N ASP A 50 11.00 4.39 -6.07
CA ASP A 50 10.63 4.07 -7.47
C ASP A 50 11.75 4.52 -8.41
N TYR A 51 12.54 3.55 -8.87
CA TYR A 51 13.66 3.79 -9.77
C TYR A 51 13.24 3.85 -11.25
N ASP A 52 11.97 3.60 -11.58
CA ASP A 52 11.41 3.86 -12.90
C ASP A 52 10.93 5.31 -13.07
N ARG A 53 10.99 6.12 -12.00
CA ARG A 53 10.45 7.49 -11.96
C ARG A 53 11.46 8.55 -11.55
N LEU A 54 12.74 8.32 -11.85
CA LEU A 54 13.84 9.22 -11.47
C LEU A 54 13.77 10.63 -12.09
N HIS A 55 13.03 10.79 -13.20
CA HIS A 55 12.78 12.09 -13.80
C HIS A 55 11.94 13.02 -12.90
N PHE A 56 11.10 12.45 -12.01
CA PHE A 56 10.39 13.22 -10.99
C PHE A 56 11.29 13.53 -9.80
N SER A 57 11.96 12.52 -9.24
CA SER A 57 12.82 12.64 -8.05
C SER A 57 14.04 11.73 -8.16
N PRO A 58 15.29 12.26 -8.12
CA PRO A 58 16.50 11.44 -8.17
C PRO A 58 16.61 10.47 -6.98
N VAL A 59 17.35 9.37 -7.19
CA VAL A 59 17.57 8.31 -6.18
C VAL A 59 17.97 8.89 -4.82
N GLU A 60 18.94 9.81 -4.80
CA GLU A 60 19.45 10.41 -3.56
C GLU A 60 18.36 11.18 -2.79
N ILE A 61 17.45 11.84 -3.49
CA ILE A 61 16.34 12.59 -2.89
C ILE A 61 15.29 11.63 -2.34
N GLN A 62 14.93 10.59 -3.09
CA GLN A 62 14.00 9.56 -2.61
C GLN A 62 14.54 8.88 -1.34
N LYS A 63 15.79 8.42 -1.35
CA LYS A 63 16.43 7.76 -0.20
C LYS A 63 16.52 8.70 1.01
N LYS A 64 16.91 9.97 0.79
CA LYS A 64 17.05 10.97 1.85
C LYS A 64 15.74 11.21 2.61
N TYR A 65 14.61 11.34 1.91
CA TYR A 65 13.31 11.66 2.52
C TYR A 65 12.49 10.43 2.89
N PHE A 66 12.97 9.22 2.57
CA PHE A 66 12.43 7.97 3.10
C PHE A 66 13.00 7.64 4.49
N ARG A 67 14.34 7.73 4.67
CA ARG A 67 15.09 7.39 5.90
C ARG A 67 14.80 8.29 7.09
N VAL A 68 15.05 7.87 8.32
CA VAL A 68 14.98 8.75 9.51
C VAL A 68 16.16 9.71 9.61
N ARG A 69 17.30 9.42 8.97
CA ARG A 69 18.48 10.31 8.94
C ARG A 69 19.06 10.43 7.53
N PRO A 70 19.46 11.63 7.08
CA PRO A 70 20.33 11.74 5.91
C PRO A 70 21.71 11.12 6.23
N SER A 71 22.04 9.99 5.60
CA SER A 71 23.34 9.31 5.78
C SER A 71 24.52 10.05 5.12
N VAL A 72 24.73 11.35 5.35
CA VAL A 72 26.02 11.99 5.03
C VAL A 72 26.22 13.26 5.88
N ARG A 73 26.63 13.15 7.16
CA ARG A 73 27.50 14.18 7.80
C ARG A 73 28.34 13.58 8.93
N PRO A 74 29.66 13.82 8.97
CA PRO A 74 30.46 13.62 10.17
C PRO A 74 29.94 14.51 11.30
N MET A 75 29.89 13.95 12.50
CA MET A 75 29.43 14.57 13.73
C MET A 75 30.46 15.62 14.21
N THR A 76 30.45 16.83 13.64
CA THR A 76 31.39 17.91 14.05
C THR A 76 30.74 19.27 14.32
N SER A 77 29.40 19.37 14.37
CA SER A 77 28.73 20.63 14.75
C SER A 77 27.59 20.36 15.73
N PHE A 78 27.63 21.06 16.87
CA PHE A 78 26.66 21.08 17.97
C PHE A 78 25.31 21.73 17.57
N THR A 79 24.75 21.33 16.44
CA THR A 79 23.36 21.63 16.07
C THR A 79 22.61 20.30 16.07
N ASN A 80 21.91 20.00 17.16
CA ASN A 80 21.00 18.87 17.29
C ASN A 80 19.79 19.07 16.36
N SER A 81 19.98 18.95 15.05
CA SER A 81 18.87 18.77 14.12
C SER A 81 18.61 17.27 14.00
N ASN A 82 17.77 16.75 14.89
CA ASN A 82 17.15 15.44 14.72
C ASN A 82 16.12 15.53 13.59
N SER A 83 16.56 15.77 12.35
CA SER A 83 15.69 15.78 11.18
C SER A 83 15.23 14.33 10.92
N GLN A 84 14.22 13.94 11.66
CA GLN A 84 13.41 12.75 11.46
C GLN A 84 12.78 12.84 10.05
N MET A 85 12.53 11.74 9.34
CA MET A 85 11.70 11.79 8.11
C MET A 85 10.52 10.83 8.23
N GLN A 86 9.96 10.40 7.11
CA GLN A 86 8.67 9.68 7.08
C GLN A 86 8.65 8.43 7.96
N LEU A 87 9.71 7.61 7.95
CA LEU A 87 9.79 6.42 8.81
C LEU A 87 9.77 6.73 10.31
N ALA A 88 10.14 7.94 10.72
CA ALA A 88 10.07 8.36 12.12
C ALA A 88 8.65 8.69 12.55
N LEU A 89 7.80 9.19 11.64
CA LEU A 89 6.39 9.43 11.92
C LEU A 89 5.69 8.10 12.26
N ALA A 90 6.03 7.02 11.55
CA ALA A 90 5.46 5.70 11.83
C ALA A 90 5.83 5.21 13.23
N LYS A 91 7.09 5.41 13.63
CA LYS A 91 7.59 5.10 14.99
C LYS A 91 6.92 5.96 16.06
N LYS A 92 6.77 7.26 15.80
CA LYS A 92 6.20 8.25 16.72
C LYS A 92 4.72 7.97 17.02
N TYR A 93 3.94 7.65 15.98
CA TYR A 93 2.50 7.47 16.09
C TYR A 93 2.07 6.01 16.22
N HIS A 94 3.01 5.06 16.22
CA HIS A 94 2.72 3.63 16.21
C HIS A 94 1.74 3.27 15.10
N LEU A 95 1.97 3.78 13.89
CA LEU A 95 1.15 3.50 12.72
C LEU A 95 1.89 2.56 11.76
N PRO A 96 1.19 1.63 11.09
CA PRO A 96 1.79 0.82 10.04
C PRO A 96 2.23 1.68 8.86
N LEU A 97 3.17 1.17 8.08
CA LEU A 97 3.64 1.80 6.84
C LEU A 97 2.79 1.36 5.63
N PHE A 98 2.51 2.29 4.71
CA PHE A 98 1.98 2.01 3.38
C PHE A 98 3.06 2.34 2.34
N LEU A 99 3.72 1.30 1.81
CA LEU A 99 5.03 1.42 1.17
C LEU A 99 5.00 1.16 -0.31
N HIS A 100 5.70 2.00 -1.07
CA HIS A 100 5.95 1.84 -2.49
C HIS A 100 7.35 1.30 -2.75
N SER A 101 7.46 0.26 -3.56
CA SER A 101 8.76 -0.22 -4.06
C SER A 101 8.65 -0.59 -5.54
N ARG A 102 9.46 0.04 -6.39
CA ARG A 102 9.56 -0.29 -7.81
C ARG A 102 11.00 -0.18 -8.30
N ALA A 103 11.51 -1.28 -8.86
CA ALA A 103 12.89 -1.40 -9.36
C ALA A 103 13.98 -0.97 -8.33
N ALA A 104 13.66 -1.00 -7.04
CA ALA A 104 14.46 -0.42 -5.96
C ALA A 104 14.59 -1.34 -4.74
N HIS A 105 14.27 -2.63 -4.89
CA HIS A 105 14.14 -3.59 -3.78
C HIS A 105 15.36 -3.63 -2.85
N VAL A 106 16.57 -3.70 -3.39
CA VAL A 106 17.81 -3.80 -2.60
C VAL A 106 17.96 -2.61 -1.65
N ASP A 107 17.87 -1.38 -2.17
CA ASP A 107 17.98 -0.16 -1.36
C ASP A 107 16.79 0.01 -0.42
N PHE A 108 15.58 -0.39 -0.86
CA PHE A 108 14.36 -0.34 -0.07
C PHE A 108 14.48 -1.21 1.18
N VAL A 109 14.87 -2.49 1.00
CA VAL A 109 15.08 -3.44 2.10
C VAL A 109 16.21 -3.00 3.01
N GLN A 110 17.34 -2.55 2.43
CA GLN A 110 18.47 -2.05 3.22
C GLN A 110 18.04 -0.91 4.14
N ILE A 111 17.29 0.07 3.63
CA ILE A 111 16.82 1.21 4.41
C ILE A 111 15.90 0.76 5.55
N LEU A 112 14.95 -0.14 5.28
CA LEU A 112 14.05 -0.63 6.32
C LEU A 112 14.82 -1.37 7.43
N LYS A 113 15.83 -2.18 7.08
CA LYS A 113 16.72 -2.83 8.04
C LYS A 113 17.50 -1.80 8.88
N GLU A 114 18.16 -0.85 8.23
CA GLU A 114 18.93 0.23 8.89
C GLU A 114 18.07 1.07 9.84
N GLU A 115 16.78 1.22 9.51
CA GLU A 115 15.82 1.98 10.30
C GLU A 115 15.10 1.15 11.37
N GLY A 116 15.53 -0.09 11.59
CA GLY A 116 15.02 -0.94 12.66
C GLY A 116 13.67 -1.59 12.35
N PHE A 117 13.21 -1.58 11.10
CA PHE A 117 12.03 -2.36 10.67
C PHE A 117 12.40 -3.81 10.31
N GLY A 118 13.69 -4.16 10.29
CA GLY A 118 14.19 -5.49 9.95
C GLY A 118 13.92 -6.60 10.97
N GLU A 119 13.24 -6.30 12.07
CA GLU A 119 12.84 -7.26 13.10
C GLU A 119 11.42 -6.94 13.57
N GLU A 120 10.50 -7.91 13.48
CA GLU A 120 9.11 -7.80 13.98
C GLU A 120 8.39 -6.50 13.56
N GLY A 121 8.56 -6.07 12.30
CA GLY A 121 7.93 -4.87 11.77
C GLY A 121 8.35 -3.56 12.45
N GLY A 122 9.49 -3.57 13.15
CA GLY A 122 9.99 -2.43 13.91
C GLY A 122 9.28 -2.20 15.23
N THR A 123 8.63 -3.23 15.80
CA THR A 123 7.96 -3.13 17.12
C THR A 123 8.89 -2.55 18.20
N ALA A 124 10.16 -2.96 18.23
CA ALA A 124 11.15 -2.47 19.19
C ALA A 124 11.47 -0.97 19.06
N VAL A 125 11.22 -0.37 17.90
CA VAL A 125 11.44 1.05 17.61
C VAL A 125 10.13 1.83 17.48
N GLY A 126 9.00 1.23 17.87
CA GLY A 126 7.67 1.85 17.83
C GLY A 126 6.93 1.70 16.50
N GLY A 127 7.46 0.95 15.54
CA GLY A 127 6.75 0.59 14.31
C GLY A 127 5.65 -0.46 14.53
N ARG A 128 4.73 -0.59 13.57
CA ARG A 128 3.67 -1.62 13.56
C ARG A 128 3.69 -2.45 12.27
N GLY A 129 4.86 -2.63 11.68
CA GLY A 129 4.98 -3.20 10.34
C GLY A 129 4.37 -2.27 9.29
N GLY A 130 3.65 -2.85 8.34
CA GLY A 130 3.23 -2.17 7.12
C GLY A 130 2.90 -3.14 6.00
N VAL A 131 2.64 -2.56 4.83
CA VAL A 131 2.36 -3.25 3.57
C VAL A 131 3.18 -2.65 2.44
N VAL A 132 3.77 -3.51 1.61
CA VAL A 132 4.31 -3.10 0.30
C VAL A 132 3.18 -3.18 -0.70
N HIS A 133 2.69 -2.02 -1.12
CA HIS A 133 1.52 -1.92 -1.99
C HIS A 133 1.87 -2.05 -3.47
N SER A 134 0.87 -2.38 -4.29
CA SER A 134 0.96 -2.55 -5.75
C SER A 134 2.17 -3.40 -6.14
N TYR A 135 2.32 -4.54 -5.49
CA TYR A 135 3.54 -5.33 -5.62
C TYR A 135 3.68 -5.91 -7.04
N THR A 136 4.82 -5.63 -7.68
CA THR A 136 5.16 -6.13 -9.02
C THR A 136 6.56 -6.78 -9.07
N GLY A 137 7.11 -7.14 -7.92
CA GLY A 137 8.44 -7.74 -7.80
C GLY A 137 8.45 -9.26 -8.00
N THR A 138 9.59 -9.88 -7.72
CA THR A 138 9.81 -11.32 -7.93
C THR A 138 9.47 -12.18 -6.70
N ALA A 139 9.23 -13.48 -6.89
CA ALA A 139 9.03 -14.41 -5.77
C ALA A 139 10.19 -14.41 -4.74
N ALA A 140 11.43 -14.18 -5.20
CA ALA A 140 12.59 -14.07 -4.31
C ALA A 140 12.55 -12.81 -3.45
N GLU A 141 12.12 -11.69 -4.03
CA GLU A 141 11.92 -10.44 -3.30
C GLU A 141 10.76 -10.58 -2.30
N VAL A 142 9.67 -11.28 -2.64
CA VAL A 142 8.61 -11.62 -1.66
C VAL A 142 9.19 -12.37 -0.48
N ALA A 143 9.97 -13.42 -0.72
CA ALA A 143 10.60 -14.19 0.35
C ALA A 143 11.48 -13.32 1.26
N GLU A 144 12.28 -12.41 0.67
CA GLU A 144 13.08 -11.47 1.47
C GLU A 144 12.21 -10.49 2.27
N LEU A 145 11.12 -9.97 1.70
CA LEU A 145 10.22 -9.05 2.42
C LEU A 145 9.47 -9.76 3.56
N VAL A 146 9.02 -11.01 3.34
CA VAL A 146 8.40 -11.85 4.38
C VAL A 146 9.38 -12.07 5.53
N CYS A 147 10.62 -12.44 5.21
CA CYS A 147 11.65 -12.76 6.20
C CYS A 147 12.21 -11.51 6.91
N THR A 148 12.36 -10.41 6.19
CA THR A 148 13.05 -9.24 6.71
C THR A 148 12.16 -8.42 7.62
N ILE A 149 10.89 -8.24 7.28
CA ILE A 149 10.14 -7.10 7.84
C ILE A 149 9.01 -7.56 8.76
N SER A 150 8.77 -8.88 8.87
CA SER A 150 7.58 -9.45 9.53
C SER A 150 6.32 -8.65 9.22
N PHE A 151 6.25 -8.07 8.00
CA PHE A 151 5.13 -7.24 7.59
C PHE A 151 3.90 -8.13 7.62
N LYS A 152 2.85 -7.69 8.32
CA LYS A 152 1.56 -8.39 8.37
C LYS A 152 0.81 -8.29 7.04
N GLY A 153 1.20 -7.37 6.15
CA GLY A 153 0.70 -7.25 4.79
C GLY A 153 1.84 -7.32 3.76
N LEU A 154 1.77 -8.23 2.80
CA LEU A 154 2.57 -8.20 1.59
C LEU A 154 1.65 -8.32 0.40
N GLY A 155 1.83 -7.40 -0.56
CA GLY A 155 1.20 -7.46 -1.85
C GLY A 155 -0.29 -7.24 -1.78
N SER A 156 -0.66 -5.97 -1.67
CA SER A 156 -1.86 -5.58 -2.37
C SER A 156 -1.61 -5.67 -3.89
N VAL A 157 -2.55 -6.33 -4.56
CA VAL A 157 -2.33 -6.90 -5.90
C VAL A 157 -2.97 -6.04 -6.99
N CYS A 158 -2.09 -5.33 -7.67
CA CYS A 158 -2.27 -4.41 -8.79
C CYS A 158 -2.44 -4.95 -10.22
N GLY A 159 -3.62 -5.36 -10.71
CA GLY A 159 -3.87 -5.53 -12.15
C GLY A 159 -3.09 -6.63 -12.93
N LEU A 160 -2.17 -7.34 -12.26
CA LEU A 160 -1.53 -8.61 -12.65
C LEU A 160 -1.26 -8.79 -14.14
N LYS A 161 -0.33 -7.99 -14.66
CA LYS A 161 -0.12 -7.79 -16.10
C LYS A 161 0.65 -8.94 -16.76
N SER A 162 1.71 -9.42 -16.14
CA SER A 162 2.61 -10.46 -16.68
C SER A 162 2.57 -11.75 -15.89
N GLU A 163 3.02 -12.85 -16.50
CA GLU A 163 3.22 -14.14 -15.82
C GLU A 163 4.17 -14.01 -14.63
N GLU A 164 5.22 -13.18 -14.75
CA GLU A 164 6.13 -12.89 -13.64
C GLU A 164 5.41 -12.24 -12.46
N ASN A 165 4.45 -11.33 -12.72
CA ASN A 165 3.62 -10.78 -11.64
C ASN A 165 2.77 -11.88 -10.98
N LEU A 166 2.22 -12.82 -11.77
CA LEU A 166 1.45 -13.95 -11.22
C LEU A 166 2.32 -14.83 -10.31
N GLU A 167 3.54 -15.16 -10.73
CA GLU A 167 4.47 -15.95 -9.93
C GLU A 167 4.92 -15.22 -8.66
N GLY A 168 5.16 -13.92 -8.75
CA GLY A 168 5.45 -13.08 -7.58
C GLY A 168 4.31 -13.12 -6.56
N VAL A 169 3.06 -12.90 -6.98
CA VAL A 169 1.93 -12.89 -6.02
C VAL A 169 1.57 -14.27 -5.48
N LYS A 170 1.82 -15.35 -6.22
CA LYS A 170 1.67 -16.73 -5.71
C LYS A 170 2.61 -17.04 -4.55
N ALA A 171 3.77 -16.38 -4.51
CA ALA A 171 4.75 -16.55 -3.44
C ALA A 171 4.35 -15.85 -2.13
N ILE A 172 3.31 -15.01 -2.15
CA ILE A 172 2.84 -14.30 -0.95
C ILE A 172 2.10 -15.30 -0.03
N PRO A 173 2.52 -15.46 1.23
CA PRO A 173 1.80 -16.25 2.20
C PRO A 173 0.36 -15.72 2.42
N ILE A 174 -0.61 -16.61 2.51
CA ILE A 174 -2.03 -16.22 2.61
C ILE A 174 -2.34 -15.40 3.87
N ASP A 175 -1.61 -15.62 4.97
CA ASP A 175 -1.70 -14.86 6.21
C ASP A 175 -1.00 -13.49 6.13
N ARG A 176 -0.52 -13.12 4.94
CA ARG A 176 0.08 -11.82 4.59
C ARG A 176 -0.57 -11.15 3.39
N LEU A 177 -1.37 -11.87 2.61
CA LEU A 177 -2.03 -11.32 1.43
C LEU A 177 -3.03 -10.21 1.79
N MET A 178 -2.97 -9.10 1.05
CA MET A 178 -4.00 -8.05 1.06
C MET A 178 -4.48 -7.82 -0.37
N LEU A 179 -5.63 -7.18 -0.55
CA LEU A 179 -6.18 -6.89 -1.88
C LEU A 179 -6.35 -5.37 -2.02
N GLU A 180 -6.09 -4.85 -3.22
CA GLU A 180 -6.41 -3.47 -3.59
C GLU A 180 -6.79 -3.40 -5.07
N THR A 181 -7.23 -2.22 -5.50
CA THR A 181 -7.45 -1.93 -6.92
C THR A 181 -6.47 -0.89 -7.49
N ASP A 182 -5.89 -0.04 -6.64
CA ASP A 182 -5.16 1.19 -7.04
C ASP A 182 -5.97 2.06 -8.03
N THR A 183 -7.29 2.06 -7.86
CA THR A 183 -8.22 2.85 -8.66
C THR A 183 -7.81 4.32 -8.69
N PRO A 184 -7.79 5.00 -9.86
CA PRO A 184 -8.38 4.61 -11.15
C PRO A 184 -7.48 3.78 -12.08
N TRP A 185 -6.34 3.30 -11.59
CA TRP A 185 -5.34 2.57 -12.36
C TRP A 185 -5.59 1.07 -12.32
N CYS A 186 -4.62 0.29 -12.82
CA CYS A 186 -4.57 -1.16 -12.60
C CYS A 186 -5.75 -2.02 -13.08
N SER A 187 -6.64 -1.52 -13.94
CA SER A 187 -7.70 -2.36 -14.54
C SER A 187 -7.15 -3.65 -15.17
N MET A 188 -7.84 -4.76 -14.91
CA MET A 188 -7.56 -6.05 -15.57
C MET A 188 -8.05 -6.01 -17.02
N ARG A 189 -7.12 -6.12 -17.96
CA ARG A 189 -7.40 -6.02 -19.41
C ARG A 189 -7.28 -7.39 -20.08
N PRO A 190 -7.92 -7.60 -21.25
CA PRO A 190 -7.78 -8.85 -22.02
C PRO A 190 -6.35 -9.25 -22.37
N THR A 191 -5.42 -8.29 -22.41
CA THR A 191 -4.01 -8.53 -22.70
C THR A 191 -3.17 -8.89 -21.46
N HIS A 192 -3.76 -8.91 -20.26
CA HIS A 192 -3.04 -9.22 -19.03
C HIS A 192 -3.07 -10.73 -18.74
N ALA A 193 -2.01 -11.23 -18.11
CA ALA A 193 -1.91 -12.62 -17.66
C ALA A 193 -3.03 -13.01 -16.68
N SER A 194 -3.60 -12.04 -15.95
CA SER A 194 -4.75 -12.27 -15.06
C SER A 194 -6.07 -12.58 -15.76
N TRP A 195 -6.21 -12.25 -17.05
CA TRP A 195 -7.50 -12.30 -17.75
C TRP A 195 -8.10 -13.72 -17.84
N PRO A 196 -7.35 -14.78 -18.18
CA PRO A 196 -7.87 -16.15 -18.21
C PRO A 196 -8.45 -16.60 -16.85
N HIS A 197 -7.91 -16.08 -15.74
CA HIS A 197 -8.39 -16.43 -14.40
C HIS A 197 -9.78 -15.88 -14.08
N LEU A 198 -10.29 -14.93 -14.88
CA LEU A 198 -11.63 -14.37 -14.74
C LEU A 198 -12.71 -15.16 -15.50
N GLU A 199 -12.35 -16.06 -16.42
CA GLU A 199 -13.30 -16.70 -17.36
C GLU A 199 -14.44 -17.44 -16.67
N ASN A 200 -14.16 -18.09 -15.54
CA ASN A 200 -15.14 -18.87 -14.77
C ASN A 200 -15.87 -18.05 -13.68
N MET A 201 -15.73 -16.73 -13.66
CA MET A 201 -16.45 -15.89 -12.70
C MET A 201 -17.96 -15.95 -12.95
N PRO A 202 -18.77 -16.33 -11.94
CA PRO A 202 -20.23 -16.34 -12.05
C PRO A 202 -20.77 -15.01 -12.56
N ALA A 203 -21.75 -15.06 -13.47
CA ALA A 203 -22.32 -13.86 -14.09
C ALA A 203 -22.81 -12.83 -13.07
N LYS A 204 -23.36 -13.28 -11.94
CA LYS A 204 -23.79 -12.42 -10.83
C LYS A 204 -22.61 -11.63 -10.25
N LEU A 205 -21.50 -12.30 -9.89
CA LEU A 205 -20.31 -11.63 -9.34
C LEU A 205 -19.67 -10.71 -10.38
N ARG A 206 -19.59 -11.16 -11.64
CA ARG A 206 -19.07 -10.36 -12.75
C ARG A 206 -19.85 -9.06 -12.94
N SER A 207 -21.18 -9.10 -12.81
CA SER A 207 -22.00 -7.89 -12.93
C SER A 207 -21.81 -6.89 -11.80
N ILE A 208 -21.34 -7.33 -10.62
CA ILE A 208 -21.09 -6.49 -9.44
C ILE A 208 -19.68 -5.90 -9.51
N TYR A 209 -18.67 -6.76 -9.73
CA TYR A 209 -17.27 -6.37 -9.60
C TYR A 209 -16.64 -5.88 -10.90
N LEU A 210 -17.10 -6.39 -12.06
CA LEU A 210 -16.58 -6.01 -13.38
C LEU A 210 -17.70 -5.63 -14.35
N PRO A 211 -18.58 -4.67 -13.98
CA PRO A 211 -19.68 -4.23 -14.84
C PRO A 211 -19.16 -3.64 -16.16
N ARG A 212 -19.98 -3.76 -17.21
CA ARG A 212 -19.59 -3.32 -18.56
C ARG A 212 -19.46 -1.78 -18.60
N PRO A 213 -18.28 -1.24 -18.95
CA PRO A 213 -18.09 0.21 -18.98
C PRO A 213 -18.72 0.88 -20.19
N VAL A 214 -19.12 2.14 -20.00
CA VAL A 214 -19.50 3.06 -21.06
C VAL A 214 -18.33 3.97 -21.42
N LYS A 215 -18.32 4.50 -22.65
CA LYS A 215 -17.33 5.53 -23.02
C LYS A 215 -17.55 6.79 -22.16
N PRO A 216 -16.50 7.58 -21.85
CA PRO A 216 -16.64 8.80 -21.04
C PRO A 216 -17.73 9.75 -21.54
N GLU A 217 -17.88 9.91 -22.85
CA GLU A 217 -18.87 10.81 -23.46
C GLU A 217 -20.32 10.28 -23.36
N LYS A 218 -20.49 9.03 -22.91
CA LYS A 218 -21.78 8.36 -22.71
C LYS A 218 -22.06 8.08 -21.23
N TYR A 219 -21.31 8.70 -20.33
CA TYR A 219 -21.49 8.54 -18.90
C TYR A 219 -22.94 8.81 -18.48
N LYS A 220 -23.43 7.99 -17.56
CA LYS A 220 -24.69 8.13 -16.86
C LYS A 220 -24.47 7.65 -15.43
N ASP A 221 -25.19 8.23 -14.48
CA ASP A 221 -25.13 7.81 -13.08
C ASP A 221 -25.33 6.29 -12.95
N GLY A 222 -24.47 5.67 -12.14
CA GLY A 222 -24.42 4.22 -11.97
C GLY A 222 -23.67 3.44 -13.07
N SER A 223 -23.15 4.10 -14.12
CA SER A 223 -22.36 3.43 -15.16
C SER A 223 -20.85 3.56 -14.91
N PRO A 224 -20.08 2.45 -14.92
CA PRO A 224 -18.63 2.51 -14.90
C PRO A 224 -18.07 3.12 -16.19
N VAL A 225 -16.92 3.76 -16.11
CA VAL A 225 -16.31 4.49 -17.23
C VAL A 225 -15.15 3.70 -17.84
N ALA A 226 -15.14 3.57 -19.17
CA ALA A 226 -14.11 2.82 -19.89
C ALA A 226 -12.74 3.49 -19.69
N GLY A 227 -11.76 2.70 -19.24
CA GLY A 227 -10.41 3.18 -18.95
C GLY A 227 -10.23 3.76 -17.54
N ARG A 228 -11.28 3.77 -16.70
CA ARG A 228 -11.22 4.15 -15.29
C ARG A 228 -11.59 2.94 -14.45
N ASP A 229 -10.63 2.42 -13.70
CA ASP A 229 -10.92 1.38 -12.71
C ASP A 229 -11.80 1.91 -11.58
N GLU A 230 -12.39 1.03 -10.77
CA GLU A 230 -13.24 1.41 -9.64
C GLU A 230 -13.01 0.47 -8.44
N PRO A 231 -13.25 0.92 -7.19
CA PRO A 231 -12.96 0.08 -6.02
C PRO A 231 -13.78 -1.21 -6.00
N ALA A 232 -14.95 -1.22 -6.66
CA ALA A 232 -15.75 -2.43 -6.86
C ALA A 232 -15.00 -3.54 -7.61
N ALA A 233 -13.96 -3.22 -8.39
CA ALA A 233 -13.12 -4.21 -9.06
C ALA A 233 -12.33 -5.11 -8.10
N ILE A 234 -12.30 -4.79 -6.80
CA ILE A 234 -11.62 -5.58 -5.76
C ILE A 234 -12.09 -7.04 -5.74
N GLY A 235 -13.38 -7.30 -6.00
CA GLY A 235 -13.89 -8.68 -6.07
C GLY A 235 -13.39 -9.43 -7.31
N GLY A 236 -13.02 -8.71 -8.37
CA GLY A 236 -12.31 -9.28 -9.51
C GLY A 236 -10.85 -9.61 -9.20
N VAL A 237 -10.15 -8.75 -8.44
CA VAL A 237 -8.80 -9.04 -7.94
C VAL A 237 -8.83 -10.28 -7.04
N ALA A 238 -9.77 -10.34 -6.09
CA ALA A 238 -10.02 -11.52 -5.27
C ALA A 238 -10.28 -12.76 -6.13
N TRP A 239 -11.05 -12.62 -7.23
CA TRP A 239 -11.36 -13.71 -8.14
C TRP A 239 -10.15 -14.23 -8.92
N VAL A 240 -9.20 -13.38 -9.24
CA VAL A 240 -7.94 -13.84 -9.83
C VAL A 240 -7.12 -14.58 -8.76
N MET A 241 -7.01 -14.02 -7.56
CA MET A 241 -6.17 -14.59 -6.50
C MET A 241 -6.65 -15.96 -6.01
N HIS A 242 -7.95 -16.19 -5.80
CA HIS A 242 -8.42 -17.53 -5.35
C HIS A 242 -8.17 -18.60 -6.44
N SER A 243 -8.35 -18.24 -7.70
CA SER A 243 -8.06 -19.09 -8.85
C SER A 243 -6.57 -19.46 -8.93
N LEU A 244 -5.68 -18.48 -8.71
CA LEU A 244 -4.22 -18.70 -8.71
C LEU A 244 -3.73 -19.56 -7.55
N LEU A 245 -4.29 -19.36 -6.36
CA LEU A 245 -3.86 -20.03 -5.12
C LEU A 245 -4.57 -21.36 -4.87
N GLY A 246 -5.60 -21.69 -5.65
CA GLY A 246 -6.39 -22.91 -5.46
C GLY A 246 -7.18 -22.93 -4.14
N LEU A 247 -7.52 -21.76 -3.62
CA LEU A 247 -8.32 -21.58 -2.40
C LEU A 247 -9.78 -21.33 -2.78
N SER A 248 -10.73 -21.64 -1.88
CA SER A 248 -12.09 -21.15 -2.06
C SER A 248 -12.11 -19.62 -2.02
N PHE A 249 -12.96 -19.01 -2.85
CA PHE A 249 -13.14 -17.55 -2.89
C PHE A 249 -13.39 -16.98 -1.49
N GLU A 250 -14.26 -17.61 -0.71
CA GLU A 250 -14.64 -17.21 0.65
C GLU A 250 -13.44 -17.20 1.61
N ALA A 251 -12.69 -18.31 1.67
CA ALA A 251 -11.51 -18.41 2.55
C ALA A 251 -10.43 -17.37 2.19
N LEU A 252 -10.21 -17.12 0.89
CA LEU A 252 -9.26 -16.09 0.46
C LEU A 252 -9.73 -14.70 0.88
N THR A 253 -10.98 -14.35 0.61
CA THR A 253 -11.51 -13.03 0.96
C THR A 253 -11.53 -12.80 2.47
N GLU A 254 -11.90 -13.82 3.24
CA GLU A 254 -11.94 -13.77 4.70
C GLU A 254 -10.54 -13.57 5.29
N GLN A 255 -9.54 -14.29 4.79
CA GLN A 255 -8.17 -14.15 5.29
C GLN A 255 -7.57 -12.80 4.88
N ALA A 256 -7.75 -12.36 3.63
CA ALA A 256 -7.26 -11.05 3.19
C ALA A 256 -7.92 -9.91 3.99
N TRP A 257 -9.21 -10.03 4.29
CA TRP A 257 -9.93 -9.10 5.16
C TRP A 257 -9.35 -9.08 6.59
N LYS A 258 -9.15 -10.25 7.22
CA LYS A 258 -8.51 -10.34 8.55
C LYS A 258 -7.13 -9.69 8.59
N ASN A 259 -6.29 -9.97 7.59
CA ASN A 259 -4.96 -9.38 7.50
C ASN A 259 -5.05 -7.84 7.46
N THR A 260 -5.99 -7.32 6.66
CA THR A 260 -6.22 -5.88 6.48
C THR A 260 -6.70 -5.21 7.78
N VAL A 261 -7.67 -5.82 8.45
CA VAL A 261 -8.20 -5.34 9.73
C VAL A 261 -7.13 -5.32 10.81
N ASP A 262 -6.34 -6.40 10.95
CA ASP A 262 -5.27 -6.49 11.94
C ASP A 262 -4.15 -5.46 11.71
N LEU A 263 -3.71 -5.28 10.46
CA LEU A 263 -2.66 -4.31 10.16
C LEU A 263 -3.11 -2.87 10.46
N PHE A 264 -4.23 -2.46 9.88
CA PHE A 264 -4.68 -1.06 9.96
C PHE A 264 -5.46 -0.74 11.23
N GLY A 265 -5.79 -1.73 12.05
CA GLY A 265 -6.53 -1.53 13.31
C GLY A 265 -7.90 -0.89 13.08
N ILE A 266 -8.57 -1.26 11.99
CA ILE A 266 -9.86 -0.69 11.60
C ILE A 266 -11.00 -1.51 12.21
N GLU A 267 -11.76 -0.90 13.11
CA GLU A 267 -13.00 -1.50 13.62
C GLU A 267 -14.11 -1.34 12.58
N LEU A 268 -14.82 -2.43 12.25
CA LEU A 268 -16.08 -2.31 11.55
C LEU A 268 -17.14 -1.97 12.58
N GLU A 269 -17.90 -0.89 12.36
CA GLU A 269 -19.17 -0.73 13.05
C GLU A 269 -20.01 -1.96 12.71
N GLU A 270 -20.32 -2.80 13.69
CA GLU A 270 -21.33 -3.84 13.52
C GLU A 270 -22.60 -3.12 13.06
N GLU A 271 -23.09 -3.43 11.86
CA GLU A 271 -24.45 -3.04 11.47
C GLU A 271 -25.37 -3.58 12.56
N ASN A 272 -25.83 -2.68 13.44
CA ASN A 272 -26.93 -2.95 14.34
C ASN A 272 -28.10 -3.35 13.45
N SER A 273 -28.28 -4.65 13.25
CA SER A 273 -29.51 -5.22 12.75
C SER A 273 -30.56 -4.99 13.84
N SER A 274 -31.09 -3.77 13.87
CA SER A 274 -32.32 -3.47 14.56
C SER A 274 -33.38 -4.34 13.90
N GLN A 275 -33.62 -5.49 14.52
CA GLN A 275 -34.83 -6.28 14.36
C GLN A 275 -36.00 -5.34 14.68
N GLU A 276 -36.57 -4.71 13.66
CA GLU A 276 -37.93 -4.22 13.73
C GLU A 276 -38.83 -5.46 13.84
N THR A 277 -39.12 -5.84 15.08
CA THR A 277 -40.27 -6.68 15.38
C THR A 277 -41.52 -5.92 14.95
N PRO A 278 -42.34 -6.42 14.00
CA PRO A 278 -43.59 -5.77 13.65
C PRO A 278 -44.57 -5.93 14.82
N SER A 279 -45.03 -4.81 15.37
CA SER A 279 -46.19 -4.72 16.26
C SER A 279 -47.49 -4.82 15.48
#